data_AF-A0A1G8V616-F1
#
_entry.id   AF-A0A1G8V616-F1
#
_cell.length_a   1.000
_cell.length_b   1.000
_cell.length_c   1.000
_cell.angle_alpha   90.00
_cell.angle_beta   90.00
_cell.angle_gamma   90.00
#
_symmetry.space_group_name_H-M   'P 1'
#
loop_
_entity.id
_entity.type
_entity.pdbx_description
1 polymer ?
#
loop_
_entity_poly.entity_id
_entity_poly.type
_entity_poly.pdbx_seq_one_letter_code
_entity_poly.pdbx_strand_id
1 'polypeptide(L)'
;MHQAKETPERPSGRLHRARAVYRNVSKRRTAWLLLKDTVNSCIEYRILGLAAEAAFFTLLSVPPLLLSLVGLLGYVDAWTGAETIQSVRDNILEAARTVLSDRGVHDIAEPILDDVLKGGRPDVISLGFILALWSGSRAVTVFIDTITVMYGLDGVRGIVKTRLLAFLLFLVALVIGSVALPLMVAGPDAVLQLVPMSDSVVQILYWPTVIVLGIVFLTTLYHVSVPVRSPWIEDVPGALVALGMWVLGSFLLRIYLTNTVEGPTIYGSLAAPVAVLLWIGVSAFAVLVGAAVNAAIDRVWPSIATAAAREANERMREAKAVEKVARAAAARAAAEDDDPDDPDMPSEFPERWAQFLPPDDVTSRLRTHAKRHGEPRPPKQPSTKDTPGEHGGP
;
A
#
# COMPACT_ATOMS: atom_id res chain seq x y z
N MET A 1 8.02 -58.80 24.80
CA MET A 1 7.97 -58.73 23.32
C MET A 1 8.20 -57.29 22.92
N HIS A 2 9.21 -57.07 22.07
CA HIS A 2 9.76 -55.77 21.69
C HIS A 2 8.88 -55.03 20.67
N GLN A 3 9.01 -53.70 20.70
CA GLN A 3 8.42 -52.63 19.89
C GLN A 3 8.21 -52.93 18.38
N ALA A 4 7.13 -52.37 17.83
CA ALA A 4 7.14 -51.81 16.48
C ALA A 4 6.58 -50.38 16.54
N LYS A 5 7.50 -49.42 16.44
CA LYS A 5 7.23 -47.98 16.39
C LYS A 5 7.11 -47.66 14.90
N GLU A 6 5.90 -47.48 14.39
CA GLU A 6 5.68 -47.03 13.02
C GLU A 6 6.17 -45.57 12.90
N THR A 7 7.35 -45.41 12.31
CA THR A 7 7.81 -44.13 11.77
C THR A 7 7.04 -43.82 10.50
N PRO A 8 6.39 -42.66 10.36
CA PRO A 8 5.81 -42.25 9.09
C PRO A 8 6.95 -41.98 8.10
N GLU A 9 6.94 -42.67 6.96
CA GLU A 9 7.86 -42.43 5.86
C GLU A 9 7.80 -40.96 5.43
N ARG A 10 8.96 -40.32 5.35
CA ARG A 10 9.10 -39.02 4.67
C ARG A 10 9.03 -39.27 3.17
N PRO A 11 8.16 -38.60 2.40
CA PRO A 11 8.22 -38.69 0.96
C PRO A 11 9.45 -37.91 0.47
N SER A 12 10.54 -38.62 0.22
CA SER A 12 11.67 -38.15 -0.58
C SER A 12 11.28 -38.24 -2.06
N GLY A 13 10.76 -37.15 -2.62
CA GLY A 13 10.35 -37.10 -4.02
C GLY A 13 10.55 -35.70 -4.60
N ARG A 14 11.32 -35.62 -5.68
CA ARG A 14 11.52 -34.43 -6.51
C ARG A 14 10.20 -33.67 -6.72
N LEU A 15 10.28 -32.34 -6.58
CA LEU A 15 9.24 -31.31 -6.75
C LEU A 15 8.40 -31.49 -8.03
N HIS A 16 7.45 -32.43 -8.04
CA HIS A 16 6.38 -32.42 -9.01
C HIS A 16 5.33 -31.42 -8.53
N ARG A 17 5.52 -30.14 -8.89
CA ARG A 17 4.43 -29.16 -8.85
C ARG A 17 3.30 -29.67 -9.76
N ALA A 18 2.26 -30.23 -9.17
CA ALA A 18 1.06 -30.56 -9.91
C ALA A 18 0.37 -29.25 -10.32
N ARG A 19 0.07 -29.08 -11.62
CA ARG A 19 -0.80 -28.00 -12.09
C ARG A 19 -2.19 -28.23 -11.51
N ALA A 20 -2.56 -27.45 -10.49
CA ALA A 20 -3.86 -27.57 -9.85
C ALA A 20 -4.98 -26.99 -10.74
N VAL A 21 -4.74 -25.85 -11.40
CA VAL A 21 -5.84 -25.05 -12.00
C VAL A 21 -5.89 -25.06 -13.55
N TYR A 22 -4.83 -25.42 -14.29
CA TYR A 22 -4.85 -25.39 -15.77
C TYR A 22 -4.12 -26.55 -16.44
N ARG A 23 -4.50 -27.78 -16.10
CA ARG A 23 -3.78 -29.01 -16.48
C ARG A 23 -3.65 -29.21 -18.00
N ASN A 24 -4.64 -28.76 -18.81
CA ASN A 24 -4.71 -29.02 -20.26
C ASN A 24 -4.70 -27.77 -21.16
N VAL A 25 -4.06 -26.67 -20.72
CA VAL A 25 -4.11 -25.38 -21.43
C VAL A 25 -2.77 -25.05 -22.11
N SER A 26 -2.80 -24.43 -23.30
CA SER A 26 -1.59 -23.98 -24.01
C SER A 26 -0.82 -22.92 -23.23
N LYS A 27 0.52 -22.86 -23.34
CA LYS A 27 1.37 -21.91 -22.59
C LYS A 27 0.91 -20.45 -22.73
N ARG A 28 0.50 -20.04 -23.93
CA ARG A 28 -0.02 -18.69 -24.21
C ARG A 28 -1.33 -18.41 -23.46
N ARG A 29 -2.24 -19.39 -23.43
CA ARG A 29 -3.52 -19.24 -22.74
C ARG A 29 -3.34 -19.29 -21.22
N THR A 30 -2.38 -20.06 -20.69
CA THR A 30 -2.01 -19.99 -19.26
C THR A 30 -1.44 -18.62 -18.89
N ALA A 31 -0.55 -18.05 -19.70
CA ALA A 31 -0.02 -16.70 -19.46
C ALA A 31 -1.13 -15.63 -19.47
N TRP A 32 -2.05 -15.71 -20.45
CA TRP A 32 -3.22 -14.82 -20.50
C TRP A 32 -4.14 -14.98 -19.28
N LEU A 33 -4.37 -16.21 -18.83
CA LEU A 33 -5.20 -16.48 -17.65
C LEU A 33 -4.54 -15.97 -16.36
N LEU A 34 -3.22 -16.13 -16.22
CA LEU A 34 -2.47 -15.56 -15.09
C LEU A 34 -2.53 -14.04 -15.08
N LEU A 35 -2.37 -13.40 -16.24
CA LEU A 35 -2.51 -11.95 -16.36
C LEU A 35 -3.92 -11.51 -15.96
N LYS A 36 -4.94 -12.19 -16.49
CA LYS A 36 -6.34 -11.92 -16.16
C LYS A 36 -6.63 -12.10 -14.67
N ASP A 37 -6.14 -13.19 -14.06
CA ASP A 37 -6.32 -13.48 -12.63
C ASP A 37 -5.60 -12.44 -11.76
N THR A 38 -4.40 -12.02 -12.17
CA THR A 38 -3.65 -10.96 -11.51
C THR A 38 -4.45 -9.65 -11.55
N VAL A 39 -4.88 -9.21 -12.74
CA VAL A 39 -5.65 -7.97 -12.91
C VAL A 39 -6.96 -8.00 -12.12
N ASN A 40 -7.69 -9.11 -12.18
CA ASN A 40 -8.92 -9.29 -11.41
C ASN A 40 -8.65 -9.19 -9.90
N SER A 41 -7.61 -9.88 -9.42
CA SER A 41 -7.18 -9.81 -8.01
C SER A 41 -6.81 -8.38 -7.62
N CYS A 42 -6.11 -7.64 -8.50
CA CYS A 42 -5.74 -6.25 -8.24
C CYS A 42 -6.96 -5.34 -8.03
N ILE A 43 -8.01 -5.56 -8.82
CA ILE A 43 -9.26 -4.81 -8.74
C ILE A 43 -10.05 -5.22 -7.50
N GLU A 44 -10.21 -6.52 -7.26
CA GLU A 44 -10.96 -7.09 -6.14
C GLU A 44 -10.39 -6.62 -4.78
N TYR A 45 -9.06 -6.66 -4.63
CA TYR A 45 -8.38 -6.21 -3.42
C TYR A 45 -8.14 -4.70 -3.36
N ARG A 46 -8.64 -3.92 -4.33
CA ARG A 46 -8.47 -2.46 -4.39
C ARG A 46 -7.00 -2.02 -4.21
N ILE A 47 -6.07 -2.70 -4.91
CA ILE A 47 -4.62 -2.47 -4.77
C ILE A 47 -4.25 -0.99 -4.90
N LEU A 48 -4.91 -0.23 -5.78
CA LEU A 48 -4.65 1.19 -5.94
C LEU A 48 -4.90 1.98 -4.64
N GLY A 49 -5.96 1.65 -3.90
CA GLY A 49 -6.26 2.26 -2.61
C GLY A 49 -5.25 1.87 -1.54
N LEU A 50 -4.83 0.60 -1.52
CA LEU A 50 -3.81 0.12 -0.58
C LEU A 50 -2.42 0.71 -0.88
N ALA A 51 -2.08 0.88 -2.16
CA ALA A 51 -0.88 1.57 -2.59
C ALA A 51 -0.88 3.04 -2.14
N ALA A 52 -2.03 3.73 -2.27
CA ALA A 52 -2.19 5.09 -1.76
C ALA A 52 -2.07 5.16 -0.23
N GLU A 53 -2.62 4.19 0.50
CA GLU A 53 -2.46 4.09 1.96
C GLU A 53 -0.98 3.93 2.34
N ALA A 54 -0.27 2.97 1.72
CA ALA A 54 1.14 2.74 1.97
C ALA A 54 1.98 3.99 1.62
N ALA A 55 1.65 4.67 0.53
CA ALA A 55 2.35 5.88 0.11
C ALA A 55 2.14 7.05 1.07
N PHE A 56 0.91 7.25 1.55
CA PHE A 56 0.59 8.27 2.55
C PHE A 56 1.40 8.06 3.83
N PHE A 57 1.39 6.85 4.38
CA PHE A 57 2.12 6.55 5.62
C PHE A 57 3.65 6.57 5.42
N THR A 58 4.15 6.23 4.22
CA THR A 58 5.57 6.37 3.90
C THR A 58 5.97 7.84 3.85
N LEU A 59 5.24 8.67 3.10
CA LEU A 59 5.51 10.11 3.00
C LEU A 59 5.46 10.79 4.36
N LEU A 60 4.46 10.47 5.18
CA LEU A 60 4.31 11.01 6.54
C LEU A 60 5.50 10.64 7.45
N SER A 61 6.16 9.50 7.20
CA SER A 61 7.34 9.09 7.97
C SER A 61 8.61 9.84 7.58
N VAL A 62 8.75 10.30 6.33
CA VAL A 62 10.04 10.77 5.79
C VAL A 62 10.58 12.02 6.52
N PRO A 63 9.85 13.15 6.63
CA PRO A 63 10.39 14.35 7.28
C PRO A 63 10.85 14.13 8.73
N PRO A 64 10.03 13.53 9.62
CA PRO A 64 10.47 13.32 11.00
C PRO A 64 11.62 12.30 11.10
N LEU A 65 11.72 11.31 10.21
CA LEU A 65 12.82 10.35 10.18
C LEU A 65 14.14 11.03 9.77
N LEU A 66 14.09 11.90 8.75
CA LEU A 66 15.24 12.69 8.32
C LEU A 66 15.73 13.61 9.45
N LEU A 67 14.84 14.36 10.08
CA LEU A 67 15.19 15.23 11.21
C LEU A 67 15.77 14.44 12.38
N SER A 68 15.25 13.24 12.65
CA SER A 68 15.75 12.39 13.72
C SER A 68 17.16 11.85 13.43
N LEU A 69 17.41 11.46 12.18
CA LEU A 69 18.72 11.01 11.75
C LEU A 69 19.76 12.13 11.84
N VAL A 70 19.39 13.34 11.43
CA VAL A 70 20.25 14.53 11.56
C VAL A 70 20.51 14.88 13.02
N GLY A 71 19.47 14.88 13.85
CA GLY A 71 19.63 15.12 15.29
C GLY A 71 20.58 14.13 15.93
N LEU A 72 20.47 12.84 15.57
CA LEU A 72 21.39 11.80 16.02
C LEU A 72 22.83 12.06 15.54
N LEU A 73 23.01 12.47 14.28
CA LEU A 73 24.32 12.87 13.75
C LEU A 73 24.89 14.10 14.48
N GLY A 74 24.06 15.08 14.82
CA GLY A 74 24.40 16.24 15.68
C GLY A 74 25.07 15.82 16.99
N TYR A 75 24.47 14.84 17.68
CA TYR A 75 25.03 14.29 18.90
C TYR A 75 26.31 13.48 18.67
N VAL A 76 26.39 12.73 17.56
CA VAL A 76 27.60 11.94 17.22
C VAL A 76 28.76 12.85 16.85
N ASP A 77 28.54 13.91 16.08
CA ASP A 77 29.59 14.88 15.72
C ASP A 77 30.09 15.65 16.95
N ALA A 78 29.19 16.10 17.82
CA ALA A 78 29.60 16.72 19.09
C ALA A 78 30.52 15.79 19.93
N TRP A 79 30.42 14.48 19.75
CA TRP A 79 31.25 13.48 20.40
C TRP A 79 32.51 13.07 19.60
N THR A 80 32.48 13.15 18.26
CA THR A 80 33.52 12.62 17.37
C THR A 80 34.33 13.67 16.61
N GLY A 81 33.85 14.91 16.51
CA GLY A 81 34.50 16.04 15.82
C GLY A 81 34.58 15.89 14.30
N ALA A 82 33.63 15.19 13.68
CA ALA A 82 33.59 14.94 12.25
C ALA A 82 32.82 16.07 11.54
N GLU A 83 33.50 16.90 10.74
CA GLU A 83 32.94 18.01 9.90
C GLU A 83 31.93 17.55 8.80
N THR A 84 31.24 16.43 8.99
CA THR A 84 30.30 15.81 8.06
C THR A 84 28.91 16.44 8.13
N ILE A 85 28.59 17.15 9.23
CA ILE A 85 27.25 17.72 9.46
C ILE A 85 26.87 18.79 8.44
N GLN A 86 27.81 19.67 8.08
CA GLN A 86 27.50 20.79 7.20
C GLN A 86 27.09 20.28 5.80
N SER A 87 27.78 19.27 5.29
CA SER A 87 27.42 18.61 4.02
C SER A 87 26.05 17.93 4.08
N VAL A 88 25.74 17.24 5.18
CA VAL A 88 24.42 16.60 5.36
C VAL A 88 23.30 17.65 5.46
N ARG A 89 23.54 18.75 6.19
CA ARG A 89 22.62 19.89 6.32
C ARG A 89 22.32 20.48 4.94
N ASP A 90 23.36 20.80 4.19
CA ASP A 90 23.22 21.44 2.89
C ASP A 90 22.51 20.53 1.89
N ASN A 91 22.82 19.23 1.86
CA ASN A 91 22.11 18.24 1.04
C ASN A 91 20.61 18.13 1.39
N ILE A 92 20.25 18.24 2.68
CA ILE A 92 18.84 18.20 3.10
C ILE A 92 18.12 19.49 2.69
N LEU A 93 18.76 20.65 2.84
CA LEU A 93 18.17 21.91 2.39
C LEU A 93 18.03 21.97 0.87
N GLU A 94 19.00 21.45 0.13
CA GLU A 94 18.93 21.26 -1.32
C GLU A 94 17.73 20.37 -1.68
N ALA A 95 17.58 19.21 -1.03
CA ALA A 95 16.44 18.33 -1.23
C ALA A 95 15.11 19.02 -0.83
N ALA A 96 15.10 19.78 0.27
CA ALA A 96 13.93 20.52 0.72
C ALA A 96 13.51 21.61 -0.27
N ARG A 97 14.46 22.29 -0.95
CA ARG A 97 14.18 23.26 -2.02
C ARG A 97 13.53 22.62 -3.24
N THR A 98 13.77 21.33 -3.47
CA THR A 98 13.04 20.62 -4.54
C THR A 98 11.57 20.39 -4.17
N VAL A 99 11.23 20.39 -2.87
CA VAL A 99 9.91 19.98 -2.35
C VAL A 99 9.08 21.16 -1.80
N LEU A 100 9.71 22.16 -1.20
CA LEU A 100 9.07 23.27 -0.52
C LEU A 100 9.27 24.56 -1.32
N SER A 101 8.43 25.58 -1.08
CA SER A 101 8.73 26.94 -1.56
C SER A 101 9.97 27.50 -0.87
N ASP A 102 10.61 28.49 -1.48
CA ASP A 102 11.71 29.24 -0.85
C ASP A 102 11.35 29.73 0.56
N ARG A 103 10.11 30.22 0.75
CA ARG A 103 9.58 30.58 2.09
C ARG A 103 9.45 29.37 3.00
N GLY A 104 8.94 28.24 2.51
CA GLY A 104 8.84 27.01 3.30
C GLY A 104 10.22 26.47 3.72
N VAL A 105 11.24 26.63 2.89
CA VAL A 105 12.61 26.27 3.25
C VAL A 105 13.16 27.25 4.29
N HIS A 106 13.16 28.54 3.99
CA HIS A 106 13.81 29.57 4.81
C HIS A 106 13.08 29.82 6.14
N ASP A 107 11.74 29.80 6.15
CA ASP A 107 10.94 30.15 7.34
C ASP A 107 10.56 28.94 8.18
N ILE A 108 10.70 27.71 7.66
CA ILE A 108 10.30 26.47 8.35
C ILE A 108 11.43 25.45 8.39
N ALA A 109 11.90 24.96 7.23
CA ALA A 109 12.84 23.83 7.20
C ALA A 109 14.22 24.17 7.79
N GLU A 110 14.78 25.32 7.42
CA GLU A 110 16.09 25.78 7.88
C GLU A 110 16.12 26.07 9.40
N PRO A 111 15.16 26.83 9.98
CA PRO A 111 15.09 27.01 11.43
C PRO A 111 14.95 25.69 12.19
N ILE A 112 14.10 24.77 11.70
CA ILE A 112 13.94 23.45 12.34
C ILE A 112 15.23 22.65 12.29
N LEU A 113 15.92 22.64 11.14
CA LEU A 113 17.16 21.90 10.96
C LEU A 113 18.28 22.47 11.83
N ASP A 114 18.39 23.80 11.90
CA ASP A 114 19.36 24.49 12.76
C ASP A 114 19.09 24.26 14.25
N ASP A 115 17.84 24.29 14.67
CA ASP A 115 17.45 24.00 16.06
C ASP A 115 17.77 22.57 16.46
N VAL A 116 17.56 21.61 15.54
CA VAL A 116 17.91 20.20 15.72
C VAL A 116 19.42 20.02 15.81
N LEU A 117 20.18 20.68 14.94
CA LEU A 117 21.66 20.59 14.90
C LEU A 117 22.34 21.27 16.08
N LYS A 118 21.78 22.37 16.60
CA LYS A 118 22.29 23.08 17.78
C LYS A 118 21.93 22.38 19.09
N GLY A 119 21.29 21.21 19.04
CA GLY A 119 20.92 20.40 20.21
C GLY A 119 19.76 20.96 21.04
N GLY A 120 18.95 21.86 20.46
CA GLY A 120 17.96 22.63 21.22
C GLY A 120 16.75 21.83 21.72
N ARG A 121 16.40 20.70 21.08
CA ARG A 121 15.09 20.04 21.28
C ARG A 121 15.10 18.50 21.15
N PRO A 122 15.75 17.76 22.07
CA PRO A 122 15.75 16.29 22.06
C PRO A 122 14.34 15.68 22.23
N ASP A 123 13.42 16.41 22.86
CA ASP A 123 12.01 16.08 23.00
C ASP A 123 11.30 15.97 21.63
N VAL A 124 11.49 16.97 20.76
CA VAL A 124 10.89 17.00 19.42
C VAL A 124 11.50 15.95 18.52
N ILE A 125 12.82 15.78 18.58
CA ILE A 125 13.54 14.74 17.83
C ILE A 125 13.00 13.35 18.20
N SER A 126 12.88 13.07 19.50
CA SER A 126 12.40 11.77 19.99
C SER A 126 10.93 11.52 19.62
N LEU A 127 10.07 12.53 19.77
CA LEU A 127 8.66 12.43 19.40
C LEU A 127 8.49 12.24 17.89
N GLY A 128 9.23 13.01 17.08
CA GLY A 128 9.27 12.88 15.64
C GLY A 128 9.71 11.47 15.23
N PHE A 129 10.78 10.95 15.81
CA PHE A 129 11.26 9.61 15.54
C PHE A 129 10.21 8.53 15.81
N ILE A 130 9.50 8.61 16.95
CA ILE A 130 8.43 7.68 17.30
C ILE A 130 7.28 7.75 16.29
N LEU A 131 6.86 8.96 15.91
CA LEU A 131 5.82 9.15 14.89
C LEU A 131 6.24 8.63 13.52
N ALA A 132 7.50 8.87 13.13
CA ALA A 132 8.07 8.36 11.89
C ALA A 132 8.06 6.83 11.86
N LEU A 133 8.51 6.21 12.95
CA LEU A 133 8.61 4.77 13.10
C LEU A 133 7.22 4.11 13.11
N TRP A 134 6.25 4.74 13.79
CA TRP A 134 4.86 4.33 13.75
C TRP A 134 4.27 4.41 12.34
N SER A 135 4.43 5.55 11.66
CA SER A 135 3.91 5.78 10.31
C SER A 135 4.56 4.82 9.30
N GLY A 136 5.88 4.69 9.32
CA GLY A 136 6.61 3.80 8.43
C GLY A 136 6.28 2.33 8.65
N SER A 137 6.19 1.87 9.90
CA SER A 137 5.76 0.50 10.21
C SER A 137 4.32 0.23 9.76
N ARG A 138 3.46 1.26 9.74
CA ARG A 138 2.10 1.15 9.22
C ARG A 138 2.09 0.99 7.71
N ALA A 139 2.93 1.69 6.95
CA ALA A 139 3.09 1.44 5.51
C ALA A 139 3.54 -0.01 5.22
N VAL A 140 4.51 -0.52 5.99
CA VAL A 140 4.95 -1.93 5.86
C VAL A 140 3.84 -2.93 6.23
N THR A 141 3.00 -2.59 7.21
CA THR A 141 1.84 -3.42 7.57
C THR A 141 0.89 -3.58 6.38
N VAL A 142 0.63 -2.52 5.62
CA VAL A 142 -0.21 -2.58 4.41
C VAL A 142 0.35 -3.59 3.41
N PHE A 143 1.66 -3.58 3.15
CA PHE A 143 2.26 -4.57 2.27
C PHE A 143 2.08 -6.00 2.80
N ILE A 144 2.44 -6.26 4.06
CA ILE A 144 2.37 -7.61 4.65
C ILE A 144 0.93 -8.14 4.63
N ASP A 145 -0.04 -7.35 5.09
CA ASP A 145 -1.44 -7.76 5.15
C ASP A 145 -1.98 -8.03 3.75
N THR A 146 -1.71 -7.13 2.80
CA THR A 146 -2.17 -7.27 1.42
C THR A 146 -1.60 -8.52 0.76
N ILE A 147 -0.29 -8.75 0.90
CA ILE A 147 0.38 -9.96 0.38
C ILE A 147 -0.23 -11.21 1.03
N THR A 148 -0.42 -11.21 2.35
CA THR A 148 -0.97 -12.36 3.09
C THR A 148 -2.41 -12.68 2.64
N VAL A 149 -3.25 -11.66 2.45
CA VAL A 149 -4.62 -11.78 1.95
C VAL A 149 -4.65 -12.33 0.52
N MET A 150 -3.77 -11.88 -0.37
CA MET A 150 -3.72 -12.36 -1.77
C MET A 150 -3.43 -13.87 -1.86
N TYR A 151 -2.64 -14.39 -0.93
CA TYR A 151 -2.36 -15.83 -0.81
C TYR A 151 -3.52 -16.61 -0.14
N GLY A 152 -4.55 -15.94 0.37
CA GLY A 152 -5.67 -16.55 1.10
C GLY A 152 -5.32 -16.96 2.53
N LEU A 153 -4.30 -16.35 3.12
CA LEU A 153 -3.73 -16.73 4.41
C LEU A 153 -3.98 -15.68 5.51
N ASP A 154 -4.93 -14.77 5.29
CA ASP A 154 -5.32 -13.82 6.32
C ASP A 154 -5.93 -14.53 7.54
N GLY A 155 -5.58 -14.01 8.71
CA GLY A 155 -5.95 -14.60 10.00
C GLY A 155 -5.01 -15.71 10.50
N VAL A 156 -4.08 -16.22 9.68
CA VAL A 156 -3.08 -17.22 10.11
C VAL A 156 -2.05 -16.58 11.05
N ARG A 157 -1.61 -15.36 10.74
CA ARG A 157 -0.74 -14.55 11.60
C ARG A 157 -1.61 -13.60 12.44
N GLY A 158 -1.55 -13.72 13.76
CA GLY A 158 -2.26 -12.82 14.67
C GLY A 158 -1.75 -11.37 14.56
N ILE A 159 -2.62 -10.40 14.88
CA ILE A 159 -2.38 -8.96 14.68
C ILE A 159 -1.05 -8.49 15.31
N VAL A 160 -0.75 -8.95 16.54
CA VAL A 160 0.48 -8.57 17.25
C VAL A 160 1.74 -9.04 16.52
N LYS A 161 1.74 -10.28 16.04
CA LYS A 161 2.87 -10.86 15.29
C LYS A 161 3.08 -10.14 13.96
N THR A 162 1.98 -9.78 13.28
CA THR A 162 2.05 -9.00 12.04
C THR A 162 2.61 -7.60 12.27
N ARG A 163 2.17 -6.91 13.32
CA ARG A 163 2.68 -5.58 13.68
C ARG A 163 4.16 -5.61 14.07
N LEU A 164 4.58 -6.59 14.86
CA LEU A 164 5.99 -6.75 15.23
C LEU A 164 6.86 -7.04 14.00
N LEU A 165 6.38 -7.87 13.08
CA LEU A 165 7.09 -8.14 11.83
C LEU A 165 7.21 -6.89 10.97
N ALA A 166 6.12 -6.13 10.81
CA ALA A 166 6.10 -4.90 10.04
C ALA A 166 7.11 -3.88 10.59
N PHE A 167 7.14 -3.74 11.91
CA PHE A 167 8.09 -2.89 12.61
C PHE A 167 9.54 -3.33 12.38
N LEU A 168 9.84 -4.64 12.52
CA LEU A 168 11.19 -5.16 12.29
C LEU A 168 11.64 -4.99 10.84
N LEU A 169 10.76 -5.31 9.87
CA LEU A 169 11.06 -5.11 8.46
C LEU A 169 11.26 -3.63 8.13
N PHE A 170 10.51 -2.72 8.75
CA PHE A 170 10.71 -1.30 8.60
C PHE A 170 12.08 -0.85 9.15
N LEU A 171 12.50 -1.34 10.32
CA LEU A 171 13.84 -1.06 10.85
C LEU A 171 14.96 -1.57 9.94
N VAL A 172 14.82 -2.79 9.42
CA VAL A 172 15.78 -3.35 8.45
C VAL A 172 15.80 -2.51 7.17
N ALA A 173 14.64 -2.12 6.64
CA ALA A 173 14.53 -1.25 5.49
C ALA A 173 15.12 0.14 5.74
N LEU A 174 15.00 0.68 6.96
CA LEU A 174 15.59 1.95 7.37
C LEU A 174 17.12 1.86 7.37
N VAL A 175 17.70 0.81 7.96
CA VAL A 175 19.16 0.59 7.96
C VAL A 175 19.68 0.42 6.53
N ILE A 176 19.06 -0.46 5.74
CA ILE A 176 19.45 -0.66 4.34
C ILE A 176 19.28 0.63 3.54
N GLY A 177 18.14 1.32 3.70
CA GLY A 177 17.81 2.56 2.99
C GLY A 177 18.75 3.71 3.34
N SER A 178 19.22 3.80 4.59
CA SER A 178 20.18 4.83 5.02
C SER A 178 21.52 4.77 4.28
N VAL A 179 21.88 3.60 3.75
CA VAL A 179 23.10 3.40 2.95
C VAL A 179 22.76 3.36 1.46
N ALA A 180 21.72 2.62 1.08
CA ALA A 180 21.39 2.36 -0.32
C ALA A 180 20.86 3.61 -1.03
N LEU A 181 20.02 4.43 -0.39
CA LEU A 181 19.42 5.60 -1.05
C LEU A 181 20.47 6.68 -1.37
N PRO A 182 21.35 7.10 -0.44
CA PRO A 182 22.42 8.05 -0.78
C PRO A 182 23.34 7.52 -1.86
N LEU A 183 23.71 6.24 -1.82
CA LEU A 183 24.52 5.62 -2.85
C LEU A 183 23.81 5.65 -4.21
N MET A 184 22.50 5.38 -4.22
CA MET A 184 21.68 5.39 -5.42
C MET A 184 21.60 6.78 -6.06
N VAL A 185 21.46 7.82 -5.23
CA VAL A 185 21.37 9.23 -5.65
C VAL A 185 22.73 9.77 -6.10
N ALA A 186 23.79 9.46 -5.35
CA ALA A 186 25.13 9.94 -5.66
C ALA A 186 25.75 9.22 -6.87
N GLY A 187 25.22 8.05 -7.25
CA GLY A 187 25.63 7.34 -8.45
C GLY A 187 26.94 6.55 -8.28
N PRO A 188 27.48 6.01 -9.38
CA PRO A 188 28.71 5.22 -9.35
C PRO A 188 29.93 6.03 -8.88
N ASP A 189 29.93 7.35 -9.08
CA ASP A 189 31.04 8.24 -8.71
C ASP A 189 31.31 8.27 -7.20
N ALA A 190 30.26 8.15 -6.37
CA ALA A 190 30.40 8.06 -4.92
C ALA A 190 31.00 6.72 -4.46
N VAL A 191 30.72 5.63 -5.17
CA VAL A 191 31.30 4.31 -4.86
C VAL A 191 32.80 4.31 -5.13
N LEU A 192 33.25 5.04 -6.16
CA LEU A 192 34.66 5.15 -6.53
C LEU A 192 35.53 5.82 -5.47
N GLN A 193 34.95 6.72 -4.67
CA GLN A 193 35.67 7.35 -3.57
C GLN A 193 35.85 6.42 -2.36
N LEU A 194 35.02 5.39 -2.25
CA LEU A 194 35.00 4.44 -1.11
C LEU A 194 35.74 3.14 -1.42
N VAL A 195 35.83 2.74 -2.70
CA VAL A 195 36.41 1.47 -3.11
C VAL A 195 37.59 1.71 -4.06
N PRO A 196 38.80 1.21 -3.75
CA PRO A 196 39.96 1.31 -4.64
C PRO A 196 39.86 0.28 -5.79
N MET A 197 38.82 0.40 -6.62
CA MET A 197 38.61 -0.38 -7.84
C MET A 197 38.71 0.52 -9.07
N SER A 198 38.96 -0.09 -10.23
CA SER A 198 38.99 0.64 -11.49
C SER A 198 37.61 1.23 -11.82
N ASP A 199 37.59 2.48 -12.29
CA ASP A 199 36.41 3.24 -12.70
C ASP A 199 35.41 2.42 -13.54
N SER A 200 35.93 1.77 -14.58
CA SER A 200 35.12 0.95 -15.49
C SER A 200 34.41 -0.22 -14.81
N VAL A 201 35.00 -0.83 -13.78
CA VAL A 201 34.39 -1.98 -13.08
C VAL A 201 33.22 -1.51 -12.22
N VAL A 202 33.36 -0.38 -11.52
CA VAL A 202 32.29 0.16 -10.68
C VAL A 202 31.11 0.59 -11.53
N GLN A 203 31.34 1.34 -12.62
CA GLN A 203 30.26 1.78 -13.52
C GLN A 203 29.48 0.60 -14.12
N ILE A 204 30.17 -0.48 -14.51
CA ILE A 204 29.53 -1.67 -15.09
C ILE A 204 28.75 -2.46 -14.04
N LEU A 205 29.31 -2.62 -12.83
CA LEU A 205 28.70 -3.46 -11.78
C LEU A 205 27.62 -2.74 -10.96
N TYR A 206 27.60 -1.41 -10.97
CA TYR A 206 26.67 -0.60 -10.18
C TYR A 206 25.20 -0.95 -10.44
N TRP A 207 24.74 -0.82 -11.69
CA TRP A 207 23.34 -1.07 -12.06
C TRP A 207 22.91 -2.53 -11.87
N PRO A 208 23.70 -3.55 -12.29
CA PRO A 208 23.41 -4.94 -11.95
C PRO A 208 23.31 -5.18 -10.44
N THR A 209 24.19 -4.58 -9.65
CA THR A 209 24.16 -4.71 -8.17
C THR A 209 22.88 -4.11 -7.61
N VAL A 210 22.49 -2.90 -8.02
CA VAL A 210 21.25 -2.26 -7.60
C VAL A 210 20.03 -3.11 -7.97
N ILE A 211 19.99 -3.67 -9.19
CA ILE A 211 18.91 -4.54 -9.64
C ILE A 211 18.86 -5.82 -8.80
N VAL A 212 19.99 -6.48 -8.56
CA VAL A 212 20.06 -7.71 -7.76
C VAL A 212 19.62 -7.42 -6.32
N LEU A 213 20.10 -6.33 -5.71
CA LEU A 213 19.67 -5.92 -4.37
C LEU A 213 18.17 -5.62 -4.33
N GLY A 214 17.62 -4.96 -5.35
CA GLY A 214 16.19 -4.71 -5.49
C GLY A 214 15.38 -6.01 -5.58
N ILE A 215 15.82 -6.97 -6.40
CA ILE A 215 15.19 -8.30 -6.50
C ILE A 215 15.25 -9.01 -5.14
N VAL A 216 16.41 -9.02 -4.49
CA VAL A 216 16.59 -9.67 -3.19
C VAL A 216 15.68 -9.04 -2.13
N PHE A 217 15.62 -7.71 -2.10
CA PHE A 217 14.76 -6.96 -1.18
C PHE A 217 13.28 -7.30 -1.38
N LEU A 218 12.78 -7.19 -2.62
CA LEU A 218 11.38 -7.46 -2.95
C LEU A 218 11.00 -8.92 -2.72
N THR A 219 11.85 -9.86 -3.15
CA THR A 219 11.63 -11.28 -2.95
C THR A 219 11.60 -11.60 -1.45
N THR A 220 12.47 -11.00 -0.65
CA THR A 220 12.46 -11.16 0.81
C THR A 220 11.21 -10.56 1.45
N LEU A 221 10.76 -9.38 0.99
CA LEU A 221 9.51 -8.78 1.44
C LEU A 221 8.32 -9.71 1.19
N TYR A 222 8.20 -10.28 -0.02
CA TYR A 222 7.14 -11.22 -0.36
C TYR A 222 7.23 -12.49 0.48
N HIS A 223 8.42 -13.08 0.53
CA HIS A 223 8.68 -14.34 1.23
C HIS A 223 8.33 -14.26 2.73
N VAL A 224 8.77 -13.20 3.39
CA VAL A 224 8.57 -13.00 4.83
C VAL A 224 7.13 -12.59 5.16
N SER A 225 6.45 -11.91 4.22
CA SER A 225 5.04 -11.54 4.39
C SER A 225 4.15 -12.77 4.50
N VAL A 226 4.41 -13.82 3.73
CA VAL A 226 3.64 -15.07 3.77
C VAL A 226 3.96 -15.88 5.04
N PRO A 227 2.96 -16.30 5.84
CA PRO A 227 3.18 -16.97 7.13
C PRO A 227 3.61 -18.44 7.03
N VAL A 228 3.66 -19.00 5.83
CA VAL A 228 4.11 -20.38 5.54
C VAL A 228 5.39 -20.36 4.72
N ARG A 229 6.26 -21.35 4.97
CA ARG A 229 7.55 -21.44 4.28
C ARG A 229 7.40 -22.13 2.93
N SER A 230 7.44 -21.35 1.87
CA SER A 230 7.72 -21.79 0.50
C SER A 230 9.22 -21.67 0.18
N PRO A 231 9.72 -22.23 -0.93
CA PRO A 231 11.04 -21.87 -1.44
C PRO A 231 11.11 -20.38 -1.84
N TRP A 232 12.11 -19.64 -1.35
CA TRP A 232 12.31 -18.21 -1.64
C TRP A 232 12.33 -17.87 -3.14
N ILE A 233 12.80 -18.79 -3.98
CA ILE A 233 12.87 -18.61 -5.43
C ILE A 233 11.48 -18.50 -6.09
N GLU A 234 10.42 -18.93 -5.40
CA GLU A 234 9.03 -18.83 -5.88
C GLU A 234 8.55 -17.39 -5.94
N ASP A 235 9.16 -16.49 -5.17
CA ASP A 235 8.74 -15.10 -5.06
C ASP A 235 9.49 -14.17 -6.04
N VAL A 236 10.52 -14.69 -6.74
CA VAL A 236 11.35 -13.94 -7.70
C VAL A 236 10.58 -13.44 -8.93
N PRO A 237 9.65 -14.20 -9.55
CA PRO A 237 8.90 -13.73 -10.72
C PRO A 237 8.13 -12.44 -10.45
N GLY A 238 7.48 -12.33 -9.30
CA GLY A 238 6.77 -11.13 -8.86
C GLY A 238 7.72 -9.96 -8.60
N ALA A 239 8.92 -10.22 -8.06
CA ALA A 239 9.93 -9.17 -7.87
C ALA A 239 10.41 -8.58 -9.21
N LEU A 240 10.59 -9.43 -10.23
CA LEU A 240 10.92 -8.97 -11.58
C LEU A 240 9.79 -8.14 -12.20
N VAL A 241 8.53 -8.58 -12.04
CA VAL A 241 7.37 -7.81 -12.52
C VAL A 241 7.26 -6.48 -11.78
N ALA A 242 7.44 -6.46 -10.45
CA ALA A 242 7.43 -5.24 -9.65
C ALA A 242 8.51 -4.26 -10.10
N LEU A 243 9.75 -4.72 -10.32
CA LEU A 243 10.82 -3.85 -10.84
C LEU A 243 10.49 -3.31 -12.23
N GLY A 244 10.01 -4.15 -13.13
CA GLY A 244 9.60 -3.70 -14.47
C GLY A 244 8.48 -2.66 -14.42
N MET A 245 7.45 -2.90 -13.60
CA MET A 245 6.35 -1.97 -13.37
C MET A 245 6.80 -0.68 -12.69
N TRP A 246 7.76 -0.76 -11.78
CA TRP A 246 8.32 0.40 -11.10
C TRP A 246 9.12 1.29 -12.06
N VAL A 247 9.96 0.70 -12.91
CA VAL A 247 10.71 1.44 -13.95
C VAL A 247 9.74 2.08 -14.94
N LEU A 248 8.78 1.31 -15.46
CA LEU A 248 7.77 1.81 -16.40
C LEU A 248 6.94 2.93 -15.76
N GLY A 249 6.46 2.71 -14.53
CA GLY A 249 5.68 3.68 -13.79
C GLY A 249 6.46 4.95 -13.48
N SER A 250 7.73 4.84 -13.08
CA SER A 250 8.62 5.98 -12.86
C SER A 250 8.86 6.77 -14.14
N PHE A 251 9.04 6.08 -15.27
CA PHE A 251 9.18 6.72 -16.58
C PHE A 251 7.90 7.46 -17.01
N LEU A 252 6.73 6.84 -16.87
CA LEU A 252 5.44 7.47 -17.16
C LEU A 252 5.16 8.65 -16.24
N LEU A 253 5.46 8.50 -14.95
CA LEU A 253 5.32 9.58 -13.98
C LEU A 253 6.25 10.74 -14.32
N ARG A 254 7.49 10.48 -14.73
CA ARG A 254 8.40 11.52 -15.19
C ARG A 254 7.80 12.30 -16.35
N ILE A 255 7.25 11.63 -17.38
CA ILE A 255 6.56 12.30 -18.50
C ILE A 255 5.38 13.15 -18.01
N TYR A 256 4.58 12.62 -17.08
CA TYR A 256 3.46 13.36 -16.52
C TYR A 256 3.90 14.63 -15.79
N LEU A 257 4.93 14.51 -14.94
CA LEU A 257 5.47 15.62 -14.16
C LEU A 257 6.15 16.66 -15.05
N THR A 258 6.97 16.26 -16.04
CA THR A 258 7.61 17.21 -16.96
C THR A 258 6.57 17.98 -17.79
N ASN A 259 5.43 17.37 -18.13
CA ASN A 259 4.41 18.05 -18.94
C ASN A 259 3.41 18.88 -18.12
N THR A 260 3.14 18.48 -16.87
CA THR A 260 2.09 19.09 -16.03
C THR A 260 2.66 20.00 -14.93
N VAL A 261 3.90 19.73 -14.52
CA VAL A 261 4.56 20.33 -13.34
C VAL A 261 5.76 21.20 -13.72
N GLU A 262 6.48 20.92 -14.81
CA GLU A 262 7.52 21.83 -15.30
C GLU A 262 6.88 22.93 -16.19
N GLY A 263 6.31 23.95 -15.54
CA GLY A 263 5.67 25.13 -16.15
C GLY A 263 5.16 26.12 -15.09
N PRO A 264 4.39 27.18 -15.44
CA PRO A 264 3.64 27.98 -14.47
C PRO A 264 2.53 27.11 -13.86
N THR A 265 2.87 26.30 -12.88
CA THR A 265 1.92 25.34 -12.30
C THR A 265 0.89 26.07 -11.46
N ILE A 266 -0.37 25.64 -11.58
CA ILE A 266 -1.44 26.02 -10.62
C ILE A 266 -1.16 25.47 -9.22
N TYR A 267 -0.26 24.50 -9.09
CA TYR A 267 0.08 23.81 -7.84
C TYR A 267 1.17 24.53 -7.04
N GLY A 268 1.96 25.42 -7.65
CA GLY A 268 3.01 26.19 -6.99
C GLY A 268 3.91 25.32 -6.12
N SER A 269 4.01 25.64 -4.83
CA SER A 269 4.84 24.91 -3.87
C SER A 269 4.31 23.52 -3.49
N LEU A 270 3.10 23.14 -3.90
CA LEU A 270 2.55 21.79 -3.69
C LEU A 270 2.93 20.82 -4.80
N ALA A 271 3.53 21.30 -5.89
CA ALA A 271 3.94 20.49 -7.04
C ALA A 271 4.82 19.29 -6.62
N ALA A 272 5.84 19.55 -5.82
CA ALA A 272 6.85 18.55 -5.51
C ALA A 272 6.48 17.57 -4.40
N PRO A 273 5.79 17.93 -3.30
CA PRO A 273 5.24 16.96 -2.36
C PRO A 273 4.25 16.01 -3.05
N VAL A 274 3.46 16.53 -4.00
CA VAL A 274 2.56 15.72 -4.84
C VAL A 274 3.36 14.79 -5.74
N ALA A 275 4.43 15.27 -6.38
CA ALA A 275 5.31 14.42 -7.20
C ALA A 275 5.92 13.27 -6.40
N VAL A 276 6.43 13.55 -5.20
CA VAL A 276 6.98 12.52 -4.29
C VAL A 276 5.89 11.53 -3.87
N LEU A 277 4.71 12.01 -3.46
CA LEU A 277 3.58 11.15 -3.10
C LEU A 277 3.19 10.23 -4.25
N LEU A 278 3.09 10.76 -5.47
CA LEU A 278 2.78 9.98 -6.67
C LEU A 278 3.87 8.94 -6.97
N TRP A 279 5.15 9.31 -6.81
CA TRP A 279 6.26 8.39 -7.05
C TRP A 279 6.28 7.23 -6.04
N ILE A 280 6.06 7.53 -4.75
CA ILE A 280 5.91 6.50 -3.73
C ILE A 280 4.66 5.66 -4.02
N GLY A 281 3.55 6.28 -4.44
CA GLY A 281 2.32 5.59 -4.82
C GLY A 281 2.50 4.60 -5.98
N VAL A 282 3.17 5.03 -7.04
CA VAL A 282 3.55 4.17 -8.18
C VAL A 282 4.46 3.03 -7.73
N SER A 283 5.40 3.31 -6.84
CA SER A 283 6.30 2.30 -6.27
C SER A 283 5.54 1.26 -5.45
N ALA A 284 4.67 1.70 -4.53
CA ALA A 284 3.83 0.82 -3.74
C ALA A 284 2.90 -0.02 -4.63
N PHE A 285 2.30 0.59 -5.66
CA PHE A 285 1.48 -0.11 -6.63
C PHE A 285 2.27 -1.19 -7.38
N ALA A 286 3.47 -0.90 -7.87
CA ALA A 286 4.32 -1.85 -8.56
C ALA A 286 4.67 -3.06 -7.65
N VAL A 287 5.00 -2.81 -6.38
CA VAL A 287 5.27 -3.86 -5.39
C VAL A 287 4.04 -4.75 -5.17
N LEU A 288 2.85 -4.17 -5.02
CA LEU A 288 1.62 -4.94 -4.80
C LEU A 288 1.18 -5.72 -6.06
N VAL A 289 1.41 -5.19 -7.26
CA VAL A 289 1.19 -5.93 -8.51
C VAL A 289 2.14 -7.14 -8.59
N GLY A 290 3.42 -6.97 -8.24
CA GLY A 290 4.37 -8.10 -8.17
C GLY A 290 3.91 -9.18 -7.17
N ALA A 291 3.40 -8.79 -6.02
CA ALA A 291 2.82 -9.72 -5.06
C ALA A 291 1.58 -10.45 -5.61
N ALA A 292 0.70 -9.75 -6.31
CA ALA A 292 -0.48 -10.33 -6.95
C ALA A 292 -0.08 -11.37 -8.02
N VAL A 293 1.00 -11.11 -8.78
CA VAL A 293 1.56 -12.09 -9.72
C VAL A 293 2.05 -13.34 -9.01
N ASN A 294 2.80 -13.19 -7.91
CA ASN A 294 3.25 -14.35 -7.14
C ASN A 294 2.09 -15.16 -6.58
N ALA A 295 1.07 -14.50 -6.03
CA ALA A 295 -0.14 -15.15 -5.53
C ALA A 295 -0.89 -15.90 -6.66
N ALA A 296 -1.02 -15.30 -7.86
CA ALA A 296 -1.64 -15.95 -9.01
C ALA A 296 -0.83 -17.17 -9.50
N ILE A 297 0.50 -17.09 -9.48
CA ILE A 297 1.39 -18.22 -9.79
C ILE A 297 1.19 -19.34 -8.76
N ASP A 298 1.15 -19.02 -7.47
CA ASP A 298 0.90 -19.99 -6.40
C ASP A 298 -0.49 -20.63 -6.51
N ARG A 299 -1.53 -19.91 -6.94
CA ARG A 299 -2.85 -20.53 -7.20
C ARG A 299 -2.81 -21.59 -8.30
N VAL A 300 -2.04 -21.36 -9.37
CA VAL A 300 -1.94 -22.30 -10.50
C VAL A 300 -0.98 -23.46 -10.21
N TRP A 301 0.12 -23.16 -9.52
CA TRP A 301 1.15 -24.11 -9.11
C TRP A 301 1.44 -24.00 -7.61
N PRO A 302 0.50 -24.46 -6.76
CA PRO A 302 0.64 -24.27 -5.33
C PRO A 302 1.80 -25.09 -4.78
N SER A 303 2.54 -24.48 -3.85
CA SER A 303 3.43 -25.25 -2.99
C SER A 303 2.60 -26.13 -2.05
N ILE A 304 3.14 -27.27 -1.62
CA ILE A 304 2.45 -28.17 -0.68
C ILE A 304 2.11 -27.42 0.62
N ALA A 305 3.02 -26.57 1.08
CA ALA A 305 2.84 -25.78 2.30
C ALA A 305 1.74 -24.73 2.16
N THR A 306 1.70 -23.99 1.06
CA THR A 306 0.68 -22.95 0.81
C THR A 306 -0.69 -23.55 0.56
N ALA A 307 -0.78 -24.66 -0.18
CA ALA A 307 -2.04 -25.39 -0.39
C ALA A 307 -2.64 -25.88 0.93
N ALA A 308 -1.85 -26.58 1.76
CA ALA A 308 -2.32 -27.13 3.02
C ALA A 308 -2.75 -26.02 4.00
N ALA A 309 -2.00 -24.91 4.04
CA ALA A 309 -2.36 -23.78 4.90
C ALA A 309 -3.62 -23.06 4.44
N ARG A 310 -3.85 -22.91 3.13
CA ARG A 310 -5.06 -22.30 2.58
C ARG A 310 -6.29 -23.14 2.91
N GLU A 311 -6.22 -24.45 2.69
CA GLU A 311 -7.31 -25.37 3.03
C GLU A 311 -7.62 -25.36 4.54
N ALA A 312 -6.59 -25.38 5.38
CA ALA A 312 -6.78 -25.25 6.83
C ALA A 312 -7.45 -23.92 7.22
N ASN A 313 -7.07 -22.82 6.57
CA ASN A 313 -7.65 -21.50 6.82
C ASN A 313 -9.12 -21.44 6.37
N GLU A 314 -9.46 -22.03 5.22
CA GLU A 314 -10.83 -22.13 4.71
C GLU A 314 -11.73 -22.90 5.68
N ARG A 315 -11.28 -24.07 6.16
CA ARG A 315 -12.02 -24.85 7.18
C ARG A 315 -12.27 -24.06 8.46
N MET A 316 -11.27 -23.29 8.91
CA MET A 316 -11.41 -22.43 10.09
C MET A 316 -12.40 -21.28 9.86
N ARG A 317 -12.50 -20.74 8.64
CA ARG A 317 -13.48 -19.71 8.29
C ARG A 317 -14.89 -20.26 8.23
N GLU A 318 -15.06 -21.42 7.63
CA GLU A 318 -16.35 -22.12 7.56
C GLU A 318 -16.87 -22.42 8.97
N ALA A 319 -16.02 -22.96 9.85
CA ALA A 319 -16.38 -23.20 11.24
C ALA A 319 -16.83 -21.92 11.97
N LYS A 320 -16.09 -20.81 11.81
CA LYS A 320 -16.46 -19.50 12.39
C LYS A 320 -17.73 -18.91 11.79
N ALA A 321 -17.98 -19.13 10.50
CA ALA A 321 -19.19 -18.67 9.82
C ALA A 321 -20.42 -19.43 10.36
N VAL A 322 -20.32 -20.75 10.50
CA VAL A 322 -21.36 -21.60 11.10
C VAL A 322 -21.63 -21.18 12.54
N GLU A 323 -20.59 -20.96 13.36
CA GLU A 323 -20.74 -20.48 14.74
C GLU A 323 -21.45 -19.13 14.81
N LYS A 324 -21.09 -18.18 13.93
CA LYS A 324 -21.75 -16.86 13.88
C LYS A 324 -23.22 -16.97 13.48
N VAL A 325 -23.54 -17.80 12.49
CA VAL A 325 -24.93 -18.03 12.07
C VAL A 325 -25.72 -18.70 13.20
N ALA A 326 -25.15 -19.70 13.87
CA ALA A 326 -25.76 -20.35 15.03
C ALA A 326 -26.01 -19.35 16.17
N ARG A 327 -25.04 -18.49 16.48
CA ARG A 327 -25.19 -17.44 17.50
C ARG A 327 -26.24 -16.40 17.12
N ALA A 328 -26.29 -15.99 15.85
CA ALA A 328 -27.30 -15.06 15.35
C ALA A 328 -28.71 -15.69 15.35
N ALA A 329 -28.83 -16.97 15.03
CA ALA A 329 -30.10 -17.71 15.11
C ALA A 329 -30.56 -17.87 16.56
N ALA A 330 -29.65 -18.23 17.48
CA ALA A 330 -29.95 -18.30 18.91
C ALA A 330 -30.38 -16.93 19.49
N ALA A 331 -29.72 -15.85 19.08
CA ALA A 331 -30.10 -14.50 19.48
C ALA A 331 -31.48 -14.09 18.94
N ARG A 332 -31.85 -14.52 17.73
CA ARG A 332 -33.19 -14.28 17.17
C ARG A 332 -34.26 -15.10 17.88
N ALA A 333 -34.00 -16.37 18.16
CA ALA A 333 -34.94 -17.23 18.90
C ALA A 333 -35.18 -16.68 20.32
N ALA A 334 -34.13 -16.25 21.01
CA ALA A 334 -34.27 -15.61 22.32
C ALA A 334 -35.09 -14.31 22.28
N ALA A 335 -35.00 -13.53 21.19
CA ALA A 335 -35.81 -12.33 21.00
C ALA A 335 -37.27 -12.60 20.56
N GLU A 336 -37.56 -13.80 20.05
CA GLU A 336 -38.93 -14.24 19.72
C GLU A 336 -39.65 -14.86 20.93
N ASP A 337 -38.90 -15.39 21.90
CA ASP A 337 -39.41 -15.95 23.16
C ASP A 337 -39.62 -14.89 24.27
N ASP A 338 -39.23 -13.62 24.04
CA ASP A 338 -39.55 -12.50 24.93
C ASP A 338 -41.05 -12.16 24.83
N ASP A 339 -41.76 -12.27 25.95
CA ASP A 339 -43.17 -11.90 26.07
C ASP A 339 -43.30 -10.37 25.90
N PRO A 340 -44.07 -9.86 24.93
CA PRO A 340 -44.26 -8.42 24.75
C PRO A 340 -44.89 -7.71 25.95
N ASP A 341 -45.43 -8.46 26.92
CA ASP A 341 -46.01 -7.96 28.18
C ASP A 341 -45.10 -8.14 29.42
N ASP A 342 -43.80 -8.48 29.27
CA ASP A 342 -42.87 -8.61 30.40
C ASP A 342 -42.62 -7.24 31.11
N PRO A 343 -43.04 -7.07 32.38
CA PRO A 343 -42.90 -5.80 33.11
C PRO A 343 -41.46 -5.43 33.47
N ASP A 344 -40.49 -6.35 33.38
CA ASP A 344 -39.09 -6.14 33.76
C ASP A 344 -38.15 -5.95 32.54
N MET A 345 -38.68 -5.84 31.33
CA MET A 345 -37.89 -5.56 30.12
C MET A 345 -37.19 -4.19 30.23
N PRO A 346 -35.85 -4.11 30.26
CA PRO A 346 -35.16 -2.83 30.23
C PRO A 346 -35.44 -2.16 28.88
N SER A 347 -36.05 -0.98 28.91
CA SER A 347 -36.49 -0.21 27.76
C SER A 347 -35.33 0.29 26.90
N GLU A 348 -34.71 -0.63 26.15
CA GLU A 348 -33.65 -0.32 25.19
C GLU A 348 -34.22 -0.06 23.79
N PHE A 349 -35.23 0.82 23.67
CA PHE A 349 -35.35 1.68 22.49
C PHE A 349 -35.80 3.09 22.91
N PRO A 350 -35.15 4.14 22.37
CA PRO A 350 -35.21 5.45 22.99
C PRO A 350 -36.37 6.24 22.38
N GLU A 351 -37.59 6.05 22.90
CA GLU A 351 -38.77 6.83 22.50
C GLU A 351 -38.55 8.35 22.57
N ARG A 352 -37.59 8.78 23.37
CA ARG A 352 -37.13 10.17 23.48
C ARG A 352 -36.58 10.76 22.16
N TRP A 353 -36.15 9.94 21.20
CA TRP A 353 -35.61 10.38 19.90
C TRP A 353 -36.61 10.22 18.75
N ALA A 354 -37.66 9.41 18.92
CA ALA A 354 -38.74 9.28 17.95
C ALA A 354 -39.58 10.56 17.84
N GLN A 355 -39.67 11.36 18.91
CA GLN A 355 -40.33 12.68 18.89
C GLN A 355 -39.54 13.77 18.12
N PHE A 356 -38.26 13.55 17.81
CA PHE A 356 -37.42 14.52 17.10
C PHE A 356 -37.34 14.29 15.58
N LEU A 357 -37.93 13.22 15.07
CA LEU A 357 -38.01 12.97 13.63
C LEU A 357 -39.41 13.33 13.14
N PRO A 358 -39.56 14.36 12.29
CA PRO A 358 -40.86 14.69 11.72
C PRO A 358 -41.36 13.49 10.89
N PRO A 359 -42.63 13.07 11.05
CA PRO A 359 -43.16 11.89 10.39
C PRO A 359 -43.53 12.23 8.95
N ASP A 360 -42.55 12.42 8.07
CA ASP A 360 -42.83 12.61 6.65
C ASP A 360 -41.79 11.92 5.74
N ASP A 361 -42.22 10.74 5.28
CA ASP A 361 -42.33 10.47 3.84
C ASP A 361 -41.02 10.10 3.09
N VAL A 362 -40.30 9.10 3.60
CA VAL A 362 -39.19 8.46 2.87
C VAL A 362 -39.72 7.70 1.63
N THR A 363 -40.96 7.22 1.67
CA THR A 363 -41.61 6.45 0.60
C THR A 363 -42.03 7.31 -0.61
N SER A 364 -42.35 8.59 -0.45
CA SER A 364 -42.70 9.47 -1.57
C SER A 364 -41.48 9.92 -2.39
N ARG A 365 -40.30 10.00 -1.77
CA ARG A 365 -39.03 10.33 -2.43
C ARG A 365 -38.53 9.23 -3.37
N LEU A 366 -38.85 7.98 -3.09
CA LEU A 366 -38.52 6.85 -3.97
C LEU A 366 -39.46 6.75 -5.18
N ARG A 367 -40.74 7.13 -5.03
CA ARG A 367 -41.70 7.13 -6.15
C ARG A 367 -41.51 8.30 -7.12
N THR A 368 -41.00 9.44 -6.68
CA THR A 368 -40.75 10.60 -7.55
C THR A 368 -39.57 10.37 -8.51
N HIS A 369 -38.60 9.51 -8.17
CA HIS A 369 -37.47 9.21 -9.05
C HIS A 369 -37.78 8.19 -10.16
N ALA A 370 -38.79 7.33 -9.97
CA ALA A 370 -39.20 6.33 -10.98
C ALA A 370 -40.06 6.93 -12.11
N LYS A 371 -40.75 8.05 -11.88
CA LYS A 371 -41.66 8.66 -12.87
C LYS A 371 -40.97 9.59 -13.88
N ARG A 372 -39.66 9.85 -13.74
CA ARG A 372 -38.92 10.80 -14.59
C ARG A 372 -38.32 10.21 -15.89
N HIS A 373 -38.48 8.92 -16.15
CA HIS A 373 -37.85 8.23 -17.29
C HIS A 373 -38.80 7.60 -18.32
N GLY A 374 -40.10 7.91 -18.31
CA GLY A 374 -41.01 7.31 -19.30
C GLY A 374 -42.30 8.08 -19.51
N GLU A 375 -42.25 9.16 -20.29
CA GLU A 375 -43.43 9.68 -20.99
C GLU A 375 -43.02 10.15 -22.40
N PRO A 376 -43.69 9.66 -23.48
CA PRO A 376 -43.45 10.16 -24.83
C PRO A 376 -44.09 11.54 -25.01
N ARG A 377 -43.34 12.45 -25.61
CA ARG A 377 -43.76 13.82 -25.95
C ARG A 377 -44.91 13.79 -27.00
N PRO A 378 -46.05 14.47 -26.80
CA PRO A 378 -47.11 14.54 -27.82
C PRO A 378 -46.76 15.52 -28.96
N PRO A 379 -47.38 15.36 -30.15
CA PRO A 379 -46.97 16.05 -31.37
C PRO A 379 -47.42 17.53 -31.40
N LYS A 380 -46.56 18.39 -31.96
CA LYS A 380 -46.87 19.80 -32.24
C LYS A 380 -47.87 19.91 -33.40
N GLN A 381 -48.98 20.61 -33.19
CA GLN A 381 -49.87 21.08 -34.27
C GLN A 381 -49.26 22.31 -34.98
N PRO A 382 -49.51 22.48 -36.30
CA PRO A 382 -48.95 23.57 -37.08
C PRO A 382 -49.85 24.80 -37.02
N SER A 383 -49.27 25.98 -36.77
CA SER A 383 -49.93 27.26 -37.08
C SER A 383 -49.14 27.95 -38.18
N THR A 384 -49.75 28.01 -39.35
CA THR A 384 -49.28 28.73 -40.53
C THR A 384 -49.48 30.24 -40.39
N LYS A 385 -48.40 30.98 -40.67
CA LYS A 385 -48.26 32.29 -41.35
C LYS A 385 -49.40 33.32 -41.27
N ASP A 386 -49.06 34.56 -40.92
CA ASP A 386 -48.91 35.65 -41.90
C ASP A 386 -48.21 36.89 -41.31
N THR A 387 -47.74 37.77 -42.21
CA THR A 387 -46.60 38.72 -42.07
C THR A 387 -47.12 40.20 -41.99
N PRO A 388 -46.33 41.28 -42.23
CA PRO A 388 -45.93 42.31 -41.25
C PRO A 388 -46.51 43.74 -41.49
N GLY A 389 -46.22 44.68 -40.58
CA GLY A 389 -46.31 46.15 -40.78
C GLY A 389 -46.02 46.87 -39.45
N GLU A 390 -44.88 47.53 -39.25
CA GLU A 390 -44.48 48.89 -39.67
C GLU A 390 -45.05 50.04 -38.81
N HIS A 391 -44.13 50.93 -38.39
CA HIS A 391 -44.26 52.32 -37.91
C HIS A 391 -44.58 52.70 -36.45
N GLY A 392 -43.70 53.58 -35.92
CA GLY A 392 -44.08 54.85 -35.27
C GLY A 392 -43.53 55.11 -33.87
N GLY A 393 -42.62 56.09 -33.72
CA GLY A 393 -42.14 56.66 -32.44
C GLY A 393 -43.18 57.55 -31.72
N PRO A 394 -42.83 58.59 -30.94
CA PRO A 394 -41.52 59.20 -30.66
C PRO A 394 -40.81 58.75 -29.36
#